data_AF-A0A4R6GHH8-F1
#
_entry.id   AF-A0A4R6GHH8-F1
#
_cell.length_a   1.000
_cell.length_b   1.000
_cell.length_c   1.000
_cell.angle_alpha   90.00
_cell.angle_beta   90.00
_cell.angle_gamma   90.00
#
_symmetry.space_group_name_H-M   'P 1'
#
loop_
_entity.id
_entity.type
_entity.pdbx_description
1 polymer ?
#
loop_
_entity_poly.entity_id
_entity_poly.type
_entity_poly.pdbx_seq_one_letter_code
_entity_poly.pdbx_strand_id
1 'polypeptide(L)'
;MTPIALCSDDYAQNPGIDAGILELLSLGRLTAVSCFSTAPNWQSISAPALRAYREQADIGLHFNLTEGFGADAPSLNAVILRSLLHSLNPQKVEQELERQLDAFEDGFGQVPDFIDGHQHVHQFAGVRQILLKVIKRRYAKHLIWVRNTVPANPAWGGKPQILKYLGGQSLAKDLQSARVASNKGFAGVYGFDQEDYAACFKVWLDAAQTGMLIMCHPATQAYPDDEIAQQRVLEYRFFQSEKFEQMLAAMQTRLVRLSHLVT
;
A
#
# COMPACT_ATOMS: atom_id res chain seq x y z
N MET A 1 19.87 11.78 -8.92
CA MET A 1 19.24 11.02 -7.82
C MET A 1 18.21 10.05 -8.36
N THR A 2 18.23 8.79 -7.91
CA THR A 2 17.31 7.72 -8.27
C THR A 2 15.92 7.99 -7.66
N PRO A 3 14.87 8.19 -8.48
CA PRO A 3 13.53 8.48 -7.99
C PRO A 3 12.80 7.20 -7.55
N ILE A 4 12.36 7.18 -6.29
CA ILE A 4 11.59 6.09 -5.68
C ILE A 4 10.31 6.66 -5.06
N ALA A 5 9.35 5.79 -4.76
CA ALA A 5 8.16 6.15 -4.00
C ALA A 5 8.17 5.48 -2.62
N LEU A 6 7.68 6.19 -1.61
CA LEU A 6 7.45 5.65 -0.27
C LEU A 6 5.95 5.74 0.02
N CYS A 7 5.32 4.58 0.19
CA CYS A 7 3.90 4.44 0.46
C CYS A 7 3.66 4.05 1.91
N SER A 8 2.80 4.81 2.57
CA SER A 8 2.26 4.40 3.86
C SER A 8 0.92 3.69 3.67
N ASP A 9 0.79 2.52 4.30
CA ASP A 9 -0.43 1.72 4.25
C ASP A 9 -1.30 1.98 5.50
N ASP A 10 -2.52 1.44 5.50
CA ASP A 10 -3.49 1.45 6.60
C ASP A 10 -4.07 2.81 7.03
N TYR A 11 -4.02 3.85 6.19
CA TYR A 11 -4.66 5.14 6.53
C TYR A 11 -6.17 4.96 6.76
N ALA A 12 -6.71 5.67 7.75
CA ALA A 12 -8.06 5.58 8.33
C ALA A 12 -8.31 4.37 9.26
N GLN A 13 -7.33 3.47 9.48
CA GLN A 13 -7.55 2.34 10.39
C GLN A 13 -7.69 2.79 11.86
N ASN A 14 -6.85 3.71 12.32
CA ASN A 14 -6.97 4.31 13.65
C ASN A 14 -6.35 5.72 13.71
N PRO A 15 -6.68 6.54 14.73
CA PRO A 15 -6.21 7.91 14.81
C PRO A 15 -4.68 8.10 14.93
N GLY A 16 -3.93 7.11 15.44
CA GLY A 16 -2.47 7.21 15.54
C GLY A 16 -1.78 7.01 14.20
N ILE A 17 -2.32 6.12 13.37
CA ILE A 17 -1.89 5.96 11.97
C ILE A 17 -2.22 7.24 11.20
N ASP A 18 -3.44 7.75 11.33
CA ASP A 18 -3.86 8.98 10.64
C ASP A 18 -2.94 10.16 10.98
N ALA A 19 -2.69 10.38 12.28
CA ALA A 19 -1.81 11.45 12.75
C ALA A 19 -0.38 11.28 12.22
N GLY A 20 0.16 10.06 12.25
CA GLY A 20 1.54 9.79 11.82
C GLY A 20 1.72 10.03 10.33
N ILE A 21 0.78 9.56 9.52
CA ILE A 21 0.80 9.73 8.06
C ILE A 21 0.65 11.21 7.68
N LEU A 22 -0.28 11.93 8.29
CA LEU A 22 -0.48 13.36 8.02
C LEU A 22 0.75 14.19 8.41
N GLU A 23 1.40 13.89 9.54
CA GLU A 23 2.63 14.57 9.94
C GLU A 23 3.77 14.27 8.95
N LEU A 24 3.98 13.01 8.57
CA LEU A 24 5.01 12.62 7.62
C LEU A 24 4.77 13.20 6.21
N LEU A 25 3.52 13.34 5.77
CA LEU A 25 3.19 14.08 4.55
C LEU A 25 3.57 15.56 4.67
N SER A 26 3.24 16.22 5.79
CA SER A 26 3.58 17.63 6.02
C SER A 26 5.09 17.89 5.99
N LEU A 27 5.89 16.89 6.39
CA LEU A 27 7.36 16.90 6.35
C LEU A 27 7.94 16.46 4.99
N GLY A 28 7.11 16.12 4.00
CA GLY A 28 7.55 15.65 2.69
C GLY A 28 8.23 14.27 2.71
N ARG A 29 7.88 13.42 3.68
CA ARG A 29 8.47 12.10 3.88
C ARG A 29 7.76 10.99 3.13
N LEU A 30 6.52 11.20 2.71
CA LEU A 30 5.71 10.21 2.00
C LEU A 30 5.32 10.72 0.61
N THR A 31 5.18 9.81 -0.34
CA THR A 31 4.72 10.13 -1.71
C THR A 31 3.58 9.26 -2.20
N ALA A 32 3.12 8.33 -1.37
CA ALA A 32 1.87 7.61 -1.58
C ALA A 32 1.22 7.26 -0.22
N VAL A 33 -0.11 7.20 -0.19
CA VAL A 33 -0.89 6.76 0.97
C VAL A 33 -2.00 5.83 0.51
N SER A 34 -2.09 4.64 1.11
CA SER A 34 -3.17 3.69 0.85
C SER A 34 -4.21 3.73 1.96
N CYS A 35 -5.48 3.86 1.60
CA CYS A 35 -6.56 4.21 2.51
C CYS A 35 -7.64 3.14 2.62
N PHE A 36 -8.08 2.86 3.84
CA PHE A 36 -9.30 2.10 4.10
C PHE A 36 -10.54 2.98 3.94
N SER A 37 -11.11 3.00 2.73
CA SER A 37 -12.25 3.85 2.41
C SER A 37 -13.56 3.49 3.11
N THR A 38 -13.62 2.34 3.78
CA THR A 38 -14.81 1.91 4.51
C THR A 38 -14.58 1.87 6.02
N ALA A 39 -13.48 2.44 6.48
CA ALA A 39 -13.25 2.66 7.91
C ALA A 39 -14.29 3.66 8.47
N PRO A 40 -14.73 3.53 9.74
CA PRO A 40 -15.82 4.32 10.30
C PRO A 40 -15.66 5.84 10.21
N ASN A 41 -14.41 6.33 10.24
CA ASN A 41 -14.09 7.76 10.24
C ASN A 41 -13.63 8.29 8.87
N TRP A 42 -13.67 7.46 7.82
CA TRP A 42 -13.18 7.83 6.49
C TRP A 42 -13.87 9.09 5.95
N GLN A 43 -15.20 9.10 5.87
CA GLN A 43 -15.94 10.23 5.28
C GLN A 43 -15.87 11.50 6.15
N SER A 44 -15.87 11.35 7.47
CA SER A 44 -16.03 12.48 8.41
C SER A 44 -14.71 13.13 8.80
N ILE A 45 -13.60 12.38 8.83
CA ILE A 45 -12.33 12.82 9.40
C ILE A 45 -11.17 12.56 8.45
N SER A 46 -10.90 11.29 8.12
CA SER A 46 -9.64 10.90 7.48
C SER A 46 -9.54 11.40 6.03
N ALA A 47 -10.58 11.20 5.21
CA ALA A 47 -10.53 11.67 3.82
C ALA A 47 -10.47 13.21 3.71
N PRO A 48 -11.30 13.99 4.43
CA PRO A 48 -11.17 15.46 4.45
C PRO A 48 -9.77 15.96 4.81
N ALA A 49 -9.12 15.36 5.81
CA ALA A 49 -7.77 15.75 6.22
C ALA A 49 -6.72 15.43 5.14
N LEU A 50 -6.84 14.27 4.49
CA LEU A 50 -5.88 13.81 3.48
C LEU A 50 -5.95 14.62 2.17
N ARG A 51 -7.10 15.20 1.83
CA ARG A 51 -7.29 16.02 0.60
C ARG A 51 -6.27 17.15 0.46
N ALA A 52 -5.75 17.69 1.56
CA ALA A 52 -4.73 18.75 1.55
C ALA A 52 -3.42 18.31 0.87
N TYR A 53 -3.17 17.00 0.80
CA TYR A 53 -1.92 16.42 0.32
C TYR A 53 -2.01 15.77 -1.07
N ARG A 54 -3.15 15.88 -1.76
CA ARG A 54 -3.40 15.25 -3.08
C ARG A 54 -2.42 15.62 -4.19
N GLU A 55 -1.78 16.79 -4.08
CA GLU A 55 -0.77 17.23 -5.05
C GLU A 55 0.62 16.66 -4.73
N GLN A 56 0.86 16.31 -3.46
CA GLN A 56 2.15 15.87 -2.94
C GLN A 56 2.31 14.34 -2.99
N ALA A 57 1.24 13.59 -2.79
CA ALA A 57 1.25 12.13 -2.73
C ALA A 57 0.18 11.52 -3.64
N ASP A 58 0.44 10.33 -4.14
CA ASP A 58 -0.59 9.49 -4.74
C ASP A 58 -1.49 8.94 -3.64
N ILE A 59 -2.81 9.10 -3.75
CA ILE A 59 -3.77 8.65 -2.75
C ILE A 59 -4.58 7.50 -3.34
N GLY A 60 -4.50 6.33 -2.72
CA GLY A 60 -5.04 5.09 -3.27
C GLY A 60 -5.96 4.34 -2.34
N LEU A 61 -6.69 3.39 -2.92
CA LEU A 61 -7.51 2.43 -2.17
C LEU A 61 -6.63 1.30 -1.61
N HIS A 62 -6.73 1.08 -0.30
CA HIS A 62 -6.20 -0.11 0.37
C HIS A 62 -7.24 -1.22 0.38
N PHE A 63 -7.35 -1.97 -0.73
CA PHE A 63 -8.43 -2.93 -0.89
C PHE A 63 -8.41 -3.99 0.22
N ASN A 64 -9.52 -4.09 0.94
CA ASN A 64 -9.59 -4.87 2.16
C ASN A 64 -10.57 -6.05 2.02
N LEU A 65 -10.20 -7.21 2.57
CA LEU A 65 -11.10 -8.35 2.71
C LEU A 65 -11.07 -8.96 4.12
N THR A 66 -10.22 -8.44 5.02
CA THR A 66 -9.81 -9.15 6.24
C THR A 66 -9.89 -8.29 7.50
N GLU A 67 -9.85 -6.96 7.37
CA GLU A 67 -10.13 -6.01 8.46
C GLU A 67 -11.64 -5.73 8.54
N GLY A 68 -12.24 -5.89 9.71
CA GLY A 68 -13.67 -5.73 9.93
C GLY A 68 -14.08 -4.40 10.56
N PHE A 69 -13.12 -3.60 11.03
CA PHE A 69 -13.35 -2.37 11.81
C PHE A 69 -14.32 -2.58 12.99
N GLY A 70 -14.15 -3.70 13.70
CA GLY A 70 -15.01 -4.12 14.80
C GLY A 70 -16.19 -5.03 14.41
N ALA A 71 -16.38 -5.31 13.12
CA ALA A 71 -17.29 -6.35 12.62
C ALA A 71 -16.55 -7.66 12.29
N ASP A 72 -17.29 -8.74 12.07
CA ASP A 72 -16.73 -10.03 11.66
C ASP A 72 -16.15 -9.95 10.24
N ALA A 73 -14.91 -10.41 10.08
CA ALA A 73 -14.20 -10.46 8.81
C ALA A 73 -13.42 -11.78 8.70
N PRO A 74 -13.28 -12.35 7.48
CA PRO A 74 -12.53 -13.57 7.32
C PRO A 74 -11.04 -13.34 7.62
N SER A 75 -10.40 -14.29 8.29
CA SER A 75 -8.96 -14.23 8.52
C SER A 75 -8.17 -14.31 7.20
N LEU A 76 -6.95 -13.76 7.20
CA LEU A 76 -6.05 -13.84 6.04
C LEU A 76 -5.86 -15.28 5.56
N ASN A 77 -5.65 -16.23 6.48
CA ASN A 77 -5.48 -17.64 6.16
C ASN A 77 -6.72 -18.22 5.45
N ALA A 78 -7.93 -17.82 5.86
CA ALA A 78 -9.16 -18.24 5.20
C ALA A 78 -9.25 -17.69 3.77
N VAL A 79 -8.87 -16.43 3.56
CA VAL A 79 -8.85 -15.81 2.23
C VAL A 79 -7.80 -16.47 1.32
N ILE A 80 -6.59 -16.72 1.83
CA ILE A 80 -5.52 -17.44 1.12
C ILE A 80 -6.01 -18.83 0.70
N LEU A 81 -6.57 -19.61 1.63
CA LEU A 81 -7.05 -20.96 1.34
C LEU A 81 -8.14 -20.95 0.26
N ARG A 82 -9.12 -20.03 0.36
CA ARG A 82 -10.17 -19.88 -0.65
C ARG A 82 -9.60 -19.48 -2.02
N SER A 83 -8.59 -18.63 -2.05
CA SER A 83 -7.92 -18.25 -3.29
C SER A 83 -7.21 -19.43 -3.95
N LEU A 84 -6.43 -20.20 -3.18
CA LEU A 84 -5.71 -21.38 -3.68
C LEU A 84 -6.65 -22.47 -4.19
N LEU A 85 -7.80 -22.64 -3.53
CA LEU A 85 -8.86 -23.58 -3.93
C LEU A 85 -9.79 -23.02 -5.02
N HIS A 86 -9.56 -21.79 -5.51
CA HIS A 86 -10.43 -21.10 -6.48
C HIS A 86 -11.91 -21.04 -6.05
N SER A 87 -12.15 -20.93 -4.73
CA SER A 87 -13.48 -20.93 -4.13
C SER A 87 -13.96 -19.55 -3.64
N LEU A 88 -13.21 -18.49 -3.95
CA LEU A 88 -13.71 -17.12 -3.78
C LEU A 88 -14.89 -16.88 -4.72
N ASN A 89 -15.99 -16.35 -4.19
CA ASN A 89 -17.14 -15.96 -4.99
C ASN A 89 -16.82 -14.67 -5.78
N PRO A 90 -16.72 -14.70 -7.12
CA PRO A 90 -16.27 -13.55 -7.89
C PRO A 90 -17.23 -12.36 -7.78
N GLN A 91 -18.53 -12.61 -7.69
CA GLN A 91 -19.54 -11.55 -7.56
C GLN A 91 -19.41 -10.84 -6.21
N LYS A 92 -19.16 -11.57 -5.12
CA LYS A 92 -18.95 -10.95 -3.80
C LYS A 92 -17.67 -10.11 -3.76
N VAL A 93 -16.59 -10.60 -4.37
CA VAL A 93 -15.33 -9.83 -4.46
C VAL A 93 -15.54 -8.57 -5.30
N GLU A 94 -16.25 -8.66 -6.42
CA GLU A 94 -16.56 -7.50 -7.26
C GLU A 94 -17.44 -6.49 -6.53
N GLN A 95 -18.50 -6.94 -5.85
CA GLN A 95 -19.37 -6.09 -5.03
C GLN A 95 -18.58 -5.37 -3.93
N GLU A 96 -17.68 -6.07 -3.25
CA GLU A 96 -16.90 -5.46 -2.18
C GLU A 96 -15.86 -4.46 -2.70
N LEU A 97 -15.21 -4.76 -3.83
CA LEU A 97 -14.30 -3.82 -4.48
C LEU A 97 -15.04 -2.56 -4.94
N GLU A 98 -16.19 -2.71 -5.60
CA GLU A 98 -17.02 -1.58 -6.02
C GLU A 98 -17.49 -0.75 -4.83
N ARG A 99 -17.96 -1.39 -3.75
CA ARG A 99 -18.37 -0.71 -2.52
C ARG A 99 -17.24 0.11 -1.90
N GLN A 100 -16.02 -0.42 -1.88
CA GLN A 100 -14.85 0.30 -1.37
C GLN A 100 -14.42 1.43 -2.31
N LEU A 101 -14.54 1.27 -3.63
CA LEU A 101 -14.24 2.33 -4.60
C LEU A 101 -15.29 3.45 -4.52
N ASP A 102 -16.58 3.12 -4.43
CA ASP A 102 -17.66 4.08 -4.19
C ASP A 102 -17.39 4.88 -2.92
N ALA A 103 -17.11 4.21 -1.80
CA ALA A 103 -16.81 4.88 -0.53
C ALA A 103 -15.54 5.74 -0.61
N PHE A 104 -14.54 5.32 -1.39
CA PHE A 104 -13.33 6.09 -1.62
C PHE A 104 -13.66 7.38 -2.38
N GLU A 105 -14.37 7.27 -3.50
CA GLU A 105 -14.75 8.41 -4.34
C GLU A 105 -15.67 9.38 -3.60
N ASP A 106 -16.65 8.87 -2.86
CA ASP A 106 -17.58 9.68 -2.04
C ASP A 106 -16.83 10.42 -0.92
N GLY A 107 -15.92 9.72 -0.22
CA GLY A 107 -15.17 10.27 0.91
C GLY A 107 -14.04 11.20 0.48
N PHE A 108 -13.25 10.84 -0.53
CA PHE A 108 -12.11 11.64 -1.00
C PHE A 108 -12.51 12.70 -2.03
N GLY A 109 -13.55 12.46 -2.82
CA GLY A 109 -14.08 13.35 -3.85
C GLY A 109 -13.43 13.19 -5.23
N GLN A 110 -12.53 12.20 -5.39
CA GLN A 110 -11.82 11.89 -6.63
C GLN A 110 -11.61 10.38 -6.75
N VAL A 111 -11.35 9.91 -7.97
CA VAL A 111 -10.90 8.54 -8.21
C VAL A 111 -9.53 8.30 -7.54
N PRO A 112 -9.22 7.06 -7.11
CA PRO A 112 -7.91 6.78 -6.52
C PRO A 112 -6.79 6.93 -7.55
N ASP A 113 -5.60 7.38 -7.14
CA ASP A 113 -4.41 7.33 -8.01
C ASP A 113 -3.93 5.89 -8.22
N PHE A 114 -4.19 5.03 -7.22
CA PHE A 114 -3.77 3.63 -7.25
C PHE A 114 -4.62 2.69 -6.42
N ILE A 115 -4.42 1.40 -6.64
CA ILE A 115 -5.02 0.34 -5.82
C ILE A 115 -3.95 -0.65 -5.39
N ASP A 116 -3.93 -0.97 -4.10
CA ASP A 116 -3.25 -2.14 -3.56
C ASP A 116 -4.22 -2.94 -2.67
N GLY A 117 -3.72 -3.76 -1.77
CA GLY A 117 -4.58 -4.50 -0.84
C GLY A 117 -3.96 -4.65 0.53
N HIS A 118 -4.81 -4.55 1.55
CA HIS A 118 -4.45 -4.91 2.91
C HIS A 118 -4.02 -6.36 2.94
N GLN A 119 -2.90 -6.64 3.61
CA GLN A 119 -2.24 -7.96 3.58
C GLN A 119 -1.98 -8.49 2.15
N HIS A 120 -1.92 -7.58 1.18
CA HIS A 120 -1.75 -7.84 -0.24
C HIS A 120 -2.81 -8.73 -0.87
N VAL A 121 -4.06 -8.71 -0.38
CA VAL A 121 -5.14 -9.57 -0.92
C VAL A 121 -5.44 -9.33 -2.40
N HIS A 122 -5.12 -8.15 -2.93
CA HIS A 122 -5.37 -7.75 -4.32
C HIS A 122 -4.66 -8.63 -5.37
N GLN A 123 -3.58 -9.33 -4.98
CA GLN A 123 -2.82 -10.21 -5.88
C GLN A 123 -3.38 -11.64 -5.97
N PHE A 124 -4.26 -12.03 -5.04
CA PHE A 124 -4.76 -13.39 -4.92
C PHE A 124 -5.57 -13.83 -6.15
N ALA A 125 -5.52 -15.13 -6.47
CA ALA A 125 -6.34 -15.71 -7.53
C ALA A 125 -7.83 -15.52 -7.20
N GLY A 126 -8.61 -15.11 -8.20
CA GLY A 126 -10.01 -14.70 -8.02
C GLY A 126 -10.16 -13.21 -7.69
N VAL A 127 -9.21 -12.61 -6.98
CA VAL A 127 -9.23 -11.16 -6.66
C VAL A 127 -8.61 -10.35 -7.80
N ARG A 128 -7.38 -10.69 -8.22
CA ARG A 128 -6.66 -9.89 -9.24
C ARG A 128 -7.40 -9.80 -10.58
N GLN A 129 -8.13 -10.84 -10.98
CA GLN A 129 -8.93 -10.83 -12.21
C GLN A 129 -10.10 -9.84 -12.10
N ILE A 130 -10.77 -9.82 -10.95
CA ILE A 130 -11.86 -8.90 -10.67
C ILE A 130 -11.34 -7.46 -10.58
N LEU A 131 -10.22 -7.24 -9.90
CA LEU A 131 -9.55 -5.94 -9.85
C LEU A 131 -9.30 -5.38 -11.26
N LEU A 132 -8.66 -6.16 -12.14
CA LEU A 132 -8.36 -5.70 -13.50
C LEU A 132 -9.63 -5.48 -14.34
N LYS A 133 -10.65 -6.32 -14.16
CA LYS A 133 -11.96 -6.14 -14.81
C LYS A 133 -12.59 -4.82 -14.37
N VAL A 134 -12.60 -4.54 -13.08
CA VAL A 134 -13.19 -3.32 -12.49
C VAL A 134 -12.42 -2.09 -12.92
N ILE A 135 -11.08 -2.07 -12.81
CA ILE A 135 -10.26 -0.92 -13.24
C ILE A 135 -10.53 -0.59 -14.72
N LYS A 136 -10.50 -1.60 -15.61
CA LYS A 136 -10.75 -1.37 -17.04
C LYS A 136 -12.15 -0.86 -17.32
N ARG A 137 -13.16 -1.26 -16.54
CA ARG A 137 -14.54 -0.84 -16.71
C ARG A 137 -14.79 0.55 -16.14
N ARG A 138 -14.41 0.78 -14.88
CA ARG A 138 -14.74 1.97 -14.10
C ARG A 138 -13.82 3.14 -14.41
N TYR A 139 -12.54 2.87 -14.70
CA TYR A 139 -11.49 3.89 -14.83
C TYR A 139 -10.82 3.92 -16.20
N ALA A 140 -11.51 3.54 -17.27
CA ALA A 140 -10.93 3.49 -18.63
C ALA A 140 -10.28 4.80 -19.12
N LYS A 141 -10.66 5.94 -18.53
CA LYS A 141 -10.18 7.29 -18.87
C LYS A 141 -9.21 7.88 -17.83
N HIS A 142 -8.91 7.13 -16.78
CA HIS A 142 -8.05 7.58 -15.68
C HIS A 142 -6.83 6.67 -15.59
N LEU A 143 -5.66 7.27 -15.37
CA LEU A 143 -4.47 6.50 -15.04
C LEU A 143 -4.62 6.01 -13.59
N ILE A 144 -4.76 4.71 -13.42
CA ILE A 144 -4.73 4.06 -12.10
C ILE A 144 -3.58 3.07 -12.13
N TRP A 145 -2.61 3.23 -11.22
CA TRP A 145 -1.57 2.22 -11.06
C TRP A 145 -1.96 1.18 -10.01
N VAL A 146 -1.43 -0.04 -10.13
CA VAL A 146 -1.67 -1.12 -9.16
C VAL A 146 -0.35 -1.54 -8.56
N ARG A 147 -0.32 -1.70 -7.23
CA ARG A 147 0.87 -2.20 -6.54
C ARG A 147 1.20 -3.61 -6.99
N ASN A 148 2.41 -3.79 -7.48
CA ASN A 148 3.07 -5.07 -7.69
C ASN A 148 3.96 -5.37 -6.49
N THR A 149 3.92 -6.60 -5.98
CA THR A 149 4.65 -7.07 -4.80
C THR A 149 5.90 -7.91 -5.15
N VAL A 150 6.25 -8.02 -6.44
CA VAL A 150 7.50 -8.67 -6.87
C VAL A 150 8.69 -7.89 -6.27
N PRO A 151 9.60 -8.56 -5.53
CA PRO A 151 10.66 -7.87 -4.80
C PRO A 151 11.60 -7.13 -5.74
N ALA A 152 12.07 -5.95 -5.32
CA ALA A 152 13.04 -5.16 -6.07
C ALA A 152 14.37 -5.90 -6.24
N ASN A 153 14.78 -6.69 -5.23
CA ASN A 153 15.92 -7.58 -5.33
C ASN A 153 15.48 -9.05 -5.24
N PRO A 154 15.69 -9.87 -6.29
CA PRO A 154 15.29 -11.27 -6.30
C PRO A 154 16.05 -12.14 -5.30
N ALA A 155 17.19 -11.67 -4.78
CA ALA A 155 17.99 -12.37 -3.78
C ALA A 155 17.43 -12.25 -2.34
N TRP A 156 16.47 -11.34 -2.09
CA TRP A 156 15.83 -11.27 -0.78
C TRP A 156 14.99 -12.52 -0.52
N GLY A 157 15.37 -13.31 0.49
CA GLY A 157 14.65 -14.51 0.93
C GLY A 157 13.46 -14.20 1.87
N GLY A 158 12.73 -15.23 2.30
CA GLY A 158 11.67 -15.10 3.31
C GLY A 158 10.37 -14.49 2.78
N LYS A 159 9.76 -13.59 3.58
CA LYS A 159 8.45 -12.97 3.29
C LYS A 159 8.34 -12.34 1.89
N PRO A 160 9.34 -11.60 1.35
CA PRO A 160 9.30 -11.11 -0.03
C PRO A 160 9.07 -12.20 -1.09
N GLN A 161 9.69 -13.37 -0.96
CA GLN A 161 9.47 -14.49 -1.90
C GLN A 161 8.09 -15.12 -1.69
N ILE A 162 7.63 -15.23 -0.44
CA ILE A 162 6.28 -15.73 -0.15
C ILE A 162 5.24 -14.86 -0.87
N LEU A 163 5.32 -13.52 -0.76
CA LEU A 163 4.39 -12.62 -1.45
C LEU A 163 4.46 -12.75 -2.98
N LYS A 164 5.67 -12.84 -3.53
CA LYS A 164 5.89 -13.07 -4.96
C LYS A 164 5.14 -14.31 -5.44
N TYR A 165 5.24 -15.43 -4.73
CA TYR A 165 4.63 -16.71 -5.13
C TYR A 165 3.14 -16.84 -4.76
N LEU A 166 2.66 -16.15 -3.72
CA LEU A 166 1.24 -16.12 -3.35
C LEU A 166 0.36 -15.37 -4.36
N GLY A 167 0.95 -14.51 -5.19
CA GLY A 167 0.24 -13.93 -6.32
C GLY A 167 0.94 -12.76 -6.99
N GLY A 168 1.99 -12.20 -6.39
CA GLY A 168 2.71 -11.05 -6.94
C GLY A 168 3.22 -11.28 -8.36
N GLN A 169 3.83 -12.44 -8.64
CA GLN A 169 4.32 -12.77 -9.98
C GLN A 169 3.19 -12.93 -11.00
N SER A 170 2.05 -13.49 -10.60
CA SER A 170 0.89 -13.65 -11.47
C SER A 170 0.23 -12.29 -11.75
N LEU A 171 0.06 -11.47 -10.72
CA LEU A 171 -0.42 -10.10 -10.85
C LEU A 171 0.49 -9.27 -11.76
N ALA A 172 1.82 -9.36 -11.61
CA ALA A 172 2.77 -8.65 -12.46
C ALA A 172 2.59 -8.99 -13.96
N LYS A 173 2.40 -10.28 -14.29
CA LYS A 173 2.12 -10.73 -15.65
C LYS A 173 0.77 -10.22 -16.17
N ASP A 174 -0.25 -10.27 -15.33
CA ASP A 174 -1.60 -9.83 -15.68
C ASP A 174 -1.62 -8.31 -15.92
N LEU A 175 -0.94 -7.52 -15.08
CA LEU A 175 -0.76 -6.07 -15.23
C LEU A 175 -0.05 -5.70 -16.53
N GLN A 176 1.06 -6.37 -16.83
CA GLN A 176 1.80 -6.18 -18.08
C GLN A 176 0.92 -6.48 -19.31
N SER A 177 0.21 -7.61 -19.29
CA SER A 177 -0.68 -8.02 -20.37
C SER A 177 -1.86 -7.06 -20.55
N ALA A 178 -2.37 -6.53 -19.44
CA ALA A 178 -3.46 -5.57 -19.41
C ALA A 178 -3.05 -4.13 -19.71
N ARG A 179 -1.73 -3.83 -19.79
CA ARG A 179 -1.17 -2.48 -19.88
C ARG A 179 -1.65 -1.55 -18.75
N VAL A 180 -1.73 -2.10 -17.53
CA VAL A 180 -2.03 -1.32 -16.33
C VAL A 180 -0.70 -0.94 -15.66
N ALA A 181 -0.56 0.34 -15.32
CA ALA A 181 0.64 0.89 -14.71
C ALA A 181 0.93 0.23 -13.34
N SER A 182 2.20 0.06 -12.99
CA SER A 182 2.62 -0.52 -11.70
C SER A 182 4.06 -0.15 -11.35
N ASN A 183 4.41 -0.26 -10.06
CA ASN A 183 5.78 -0.04 -9.58
C ASN A 183 6.79 -1.03 -10.17
N LYS A 184 8.05 -0.59 -10.25
CA LYS A 184 9.21 -1.37 -10.68
C LYS A 184 9.99 -1.89 -9.47
N GLY A 185 9.53 -3.03 -8.97
CA GLY A 185 10.09 -3.65 -7.77
C GLY A 185 9.46 -3.11 -6.49
N PHE A 186 9.42 -3.97 -5.49
CA PHE A 186 8.76 -3.73 -4.22
C PHE A 186 9.69 -4.01 -3.04
N ALA A 187 9.64 -3.17 -2.02
CA ALA A 187 10.40 -3.30 -0.78
C ALA A 187 9.54 -2.89 0.43
N GLY A 188 10.10 -2.94 1.64
CA GLY A 188 9.34 -2.68 2.87
C GLY A 188 8.68 -3.93 3.48
N VAL A 189 9.04 -5.13 2.99
CA VAL A 189 8.50 -6.40 3.47
C VAL A 189 9.48 -7.06 4.43
N TYR A 190 9.10 -7.21 5.69
CA TYR A 190 9.96 -7.75 6.75
C TYR A 190 9.16 -8.35 7.93
N GLY A 191 9.86 -8.75 8.99
CA GLY A 191 9.29 -9.43 10.15
C GLY A 191 8.32 -8.60 11.00
N PHE A 192 8.43 -7.27 10.96
CA PHE A 192 7.84 -6.32 11.93
C PHE A 192 8.36 -6.49 13.36
N ASP A 193 9.60 -6.95 13.48
CA ASP A 193 10.28 -7.33 14.72
C ASP A 193 11.70 -6.74 14.79
N GLN A 194 11.89 -5.52 14.25
CA GLN A 194 13.22 -4.93 14.03
C GLN A 194 13.34 -3.58 14.74
N GLU A 195 14.13 -3.56 15.82
CA GLU A 195 14.43 -2.33 16.58
C GLU A 195 15.20 -1.31 15.75
N ASP A 196 16.21 -1.75 14.99
CA ASP A 196 16.95 -0.89 14.06
C ASP A 196 16.30 -0.87 12.67
N TYR A 197 15.16 -0.19 12.58
CA TYR A 197 14.44 -0.02 11.32
C TYR A 197 15.30 0.65 10.24
N ALA A 198 16.28 1.49 10.61
CA ALA A 198 17.19 2.11 9.65
C ALA A 198 18.08 1.08 8.94
N ALA A 199 18.49 0.01 9.63
CA ALA A 199 19.21 -1.09 8.99
C ALA A 199 18.35 -1.80 7.93
N CYS A 200 17.06 -2.04 8.21
CA CYS A 200 16.12 -2.57 7.22
C CYS A 200 15.97 -1.63 6.03
N PHE A 201 15.77 -0.34 6.30
CA PHE A 201 15.60 0.67 5.25
C PHE A 201 16.83 0.79 4.36
N LYS A 202 18.04 0.69 4.93
CA LYS A 202 19.29 0.69 4.18
C LYS A 202 19.33 -0.45 3.16
N VAL A 203 18.95 -1.66 3.55
CA VAL A 203 18.91 -2.83 2.64
C VAL A 203 17.99 -2.57 1.45
N TRP A 204 16.87 -1.88 1.66
CA TRP A 204 15.96 -1.53 0.57
C TRP A 204 16.52 -0.42 -0.32
N LEU A 205 17.18 0.59 0.26
CA LEU A 205 17.85 1.64 -0.52
C LEU A 205 19.01 1.11 -1.37
N ASP A 206 19.73 0.08 -0.90
CA ASP A 206 20.79 -0.57 -1.68
C ASP A 206 20.25 -1.21 -2.99
N ALA A 207 18.95 -1.50 -3.06
CA ALA A 207 18.27 -2.02 -4.24
C ALA A 207 17.48 -0.93 -5.02
N ALA A 208 17.67 0.35 -4.69
CA ALA A 208 16.89 1.44 -5.27
C ALA A 208 17.05 1.53 -6.78
N GLN A 209 15.91 1.56 -7.47
CA GLN A 209 15.81 1.79 -8.91
C GLN A 209 14.64 2.72 -9.20
N THR A 210 14.69 3.40 -10.35
CA THR A 210 13.62 4.29 -10.80
C THR A 210 12.27 3.56 -10.81
N GLY A 211 11.30 4.06 -10.06
CA GLY A 211 9.96 3.50 -9.97
C GLY A 211 9.79 2.38 -8.94
N MET A 212 10.80 2.12 -8.12
CA MET A 212 10.66 1.24 -6.96
C MET A 212 9.70 1.84 -5.94
N LEU A 213 8.87 0.98 -5.34
CA LEU A 213 7.97 1.33 -4.25
C LEU A 213 8.45 0.66 -2.96
N ILE A 214 8.62 1.47 -1.91
CA ILE A 214 8.85 0.99 -0.54
C ILE A 214 7.55 1.17 0.24
N MET A 215 7.11 0.13 0.94
CA MET A 215 5.97 0.16 1.85
C MET A 215 6.41 0.45 3.29
N CYS A 216 5.59 1.17 4.04
CA CYS A 216 5.77 1.43 5.46
C CYS A 216 4.43 1.50 6.21
N HIS A 217 4.49 1.46 7.54
CA HIS A 217 3.33 1.44 8.45
C HIS A 217 3.50 2.38 9.66
N PRO A 218 3.86 3.67 9.48
CA PRO A 218 4.06 4.59 10.59
C PRO A 218 2.78 4.84 11.40
N ALA A 219 2.92 4.95 12.72
CA ALA A 219 1.90 5.49 13.63
C ALA A 219 2.57 6.28 14.77
N THR A 220 1.90 7.32 15.28
CA THR A 220 2.44 8.14 16.38
C THR A 220 2.50 7.39 17.71
N GLN A 221 1.63 6.39 17.88
CA GLN A 221 1.51 5.60 19.10
C GLN A 221 1.08 4.17 18.78
N ALA A 222 1.39 3.26 19.71
CA ALA A 222 0.92 1.89 19.65
C ALA A 222 -0.58 1.84 20.01
N TYR A 223 -1.38 1.21 19.15
CA TYR A 223 -2.79 0.95 19.43
C TYR A 223 -2.99 -0.46 19.99
N PRO A 224 -3.93 -0.66 20.94
CA PRO A 224 -4.36 -1.99 21.34
C PRO A 224 -4.86 -2.78 20.12
N ASP A 225 -4.66 -4.10 20.13
CA ASP A 225 -5.13 -5.05 19.10
C ASP A 225 -4.48 -4.94 17.70
N ASP A 226 -3.53 -4.03 17.51
CA ASP A 226 -2.68 -3.98 16.32
C ASP A 226 -1.42 -4.85 16.52
N GLU A 227 -1.31 -5.94 15.75
CA GLU A 227 -0.24 -6.93 15.85
C GLU A 227 1.16 -6.31 15.64
N ILE A 228 1.26 -5.19 14.91
CA ILE A 228 2.54 -4.53 14.61
C ILE A 228 2.69 -3.18 15.31
N ALA A 229 1.87 -2.88 16.32
CA ALA A 229 1.75 -1.56 16.95
C ALA A 229 3.08 -0.95 17.39
N GLN A 230 3.97 -1.75 17.99
CA GLN A 230 5.29 -1.26 18.44
C GLN A 230 6.17 -0.88 17.25
N GLN A 231 6.15 -1.71 16.21
CA GLN A 231 6.94 -1.47 15.02
C GLN A 231 6.48 -0.21 14.29
N ARG A 232 5.16 0.06 14.23
CA ARG A 232 4.63 1.29 13.63
C ARG A 232 5.24 2.56 14.21
N VAL A 233 5.43 2.59 15.54
CA VAL A 233 6.06 3.71 16.24
C VAL A 233 7.54 3.86 15.88
N LEU A 234 8.25 2.74 15.70
CA LEU A 234 9.65 2.75 15.25
C LEU A 234 9.77 3.27 13.81
N GLU A 235 8.92 2.80 12.91
CA GLU A 235 8.86 3.30 11.53
C GLU A 235 8.61 4.82 11.52
N TYR A 236 7.60 5.26 12.25
CA TYR A 236 7.24 6.68 12.39
C TYR A 236 8.42 7.53 12.87
N ARG A 237 9.06 7.15 13.97
CA ARG A 237 10.23 7.86 14.52
C ARG A 237 11.39 7.91 13.54
N PHE A 238 11.63 6.83 12.80
CA PHE A 238 12.66 6.81 11.76
C PHE A 238 12.36 7.82 10.65
N PHE A 239 11.16 7.81 10.08
CA PHE A 239 10.80 8.72 8.97
C PHE A 239 10.73 10.19 9.40
N GLN A 240 10.45 10.46 10.68
CA GLN A 240 10.50 11.81 11.24
C GLN A 240 11.94 12.33 11.38
N SER A 241 12.93 11.44 11.54
CA SER A 241 14.31 11.79 11.88
C SER A 241 15.12 12.38 10.72
N GLU A 242 16.15 13.17 11.04
CA GLU A 242 17.15 13.62 10.06
C GLU A 242 17.94 12.46 9.45
N LYS A 243 18.07 11.34 10.17
CA LYS A 243 18.77 10.14 9.69
C LYS A 243 18.15 9.62 8.39
N PHE A 244 16.82 9.68 8.27
CA PHE A 244 16.11 9.30 7.04
C PHE A 244 16.57 10.16 5.85
N GLU A 245 16.62 11.47 6.00
CA GLU A 245 17.07 12.39 4.93
C GLU A 245 18.54 12.16 4.57
N GLN A 246 19.38 12.02 5.58
CA GLN A 246 20.81 11.73 5.40
C GLN A 246 21.01 10.43 4.61
N MET A 247 20.21 9.40 4.89
CA MET A 247 20.25 8.14 4.16
C MET A 247 19.82 8.30 2.69
N LEU A 248 18.75 9.05 2.41
CA LEU A 248 18.34 9.32 1.02
C LEU A 248 19.44 10.08 0.27
N ALA A 249 20.02 11.11 0.88
CA ALA A 249 21.10 11.90 0.29
C ALA A 249 22.36 11.05 0.03
N ALA A 250 22.78 10.24 1.01
CA ALA A 250 23.93 9.35 0.89
C ALA A 250 23.77 8.31 -0.23
N MET A 251 22.55 7.77 -0.38
CA MET A 251 22.22 6.79 -1.41
C MET A 251 21.84 7.42 -2.76
N GLN A 252 21.93 8.75 -2.87
CA GLN A 252 21.53 9.51 -4.06
C GLN A 252 20.11 9.16 -4.51
N THR A 253 19.18 8.92 -3.57
CA THR A 253 17.77 8.66 -3.85
C THR A 253 16.94 9.90 -3.58
N ARG A 254 15.79 10.01 -4.24
CA ARG A 254 14.80 11.06 -3.97
C ARG A 254 13.41 10.49 -4.02
N LEU A 255 12.52 11.03 -3.20
CA LEU A 255 11.12 10.66 -3.20
C LEU A 255 10.37 11.37 -4.34
N VAL A 256 9.49 10.64 -5.02
CA VAL A 256 8.53 11.19 -5.97
C VAL A 256 7.22 10.42 -5.90
N ARG A 257 6.12 11.05 -6.35
CA ARG A 257 4.87 10.35 -6.66
C ARG A 257 5.14 9.27 -7.70
N LEU A 258 4.57 8.09 -7.49
CA LEU A 258 4.80 6.97 -8.39
C LEU A 258 4.11 7.18 -9.73
N SER A 259 2.93 7.83 -9.74
CA SER A 259 2.19 8.26 -10.94
C SER A 259 3.04 9.08 -11.93
N HIS A 260 4.05 9.81 -11.45
CA HIS A 260 4.99 10.53 -12.32
C HIS A 260 6.05 9.64 -13.00
N LEU A 261 6.21 8.40 -12.52
CA LEU A 261 7.19 7.43 -13.01
C LEU A 261 6.55 6.27 -13.79
N VAL A 262 5.25 6.04 -13.58
CA VAL A 262 4.51 4.92 -14.17
C VAL A 262 3.51 5.48 -15.19
N THR A 263 3.99 5.65 -16.42
CA THR A 263 3.17 6.00 -17.59
C THR A 263 3.14 4.85 -18.57
#